data_AF-A0A534WF91-F1
#
_entry.id   AF-A0A534WF91-F1
#
_cell.length_a   1.000
_cell.length_b   1.000
_cell.length_c   1.000
_cell.angle_alpha   90.00
_cell.angle_beta   90.00
_cell.angle_gamma   90.00
#
_symmetry.space_group_name_H-M   'P 1'
#
loop_
_entity.id
_entity.type
_entity.pdbx_description
1 polymer ?
#
loop_
_entity_poly.entity_id
_entity_poly.type
_entity_poly.pdbx_seq_one_letter_code
_entity_poly.pdbx_strand_id
1 'polypeptide(L)'
;MSDARGIALLDPRAARRALQNARGKQKLDLILSAPDPQQLVSSLPPEELYFALLDIGPDDAAELVAMASPEQFRHFVDMSAWRGADEGPRTSEVIHWLSLAREGGEDLAKFRTQLWSLDIELLALVLRRELRVHDLTEEEPPPPRNPGMAYYTPDRRFLLEFAGSGEYAAVRQLIEDLYAQDPFGAGRLIESIRWELPIELEETARRWRDGRLRDAGVPEFEEAVSFYARPAQRESEAYGVPGTQALTAPGGPLLDAALERLDGDDLESAEEAIVYAANAALVANRVPLDDADEVREQLGDARATLSLGLELLSGADPARAARILVDEPIRSVFQAAMGEAYRLQARARKIAAKARLPQAQSVTVLDEPLESVVQALLRPRPAFHDPGQRRARAFGSRAEVARGEALLDEAEATLALLSALELSPARLGPKAEEAGLGPAVVKASLALRALIASQARGEPFSLRGAADESPEKPAGFEEKLEQLLRSSVHDDAGRRAADRLRSRLT
;
A
#
# COMPACT_ATOMS: atom_id res chain seq x y z
N MET A 1 -17.10 -36.04 11.27
CA MET A 1 -16.63 -34.64 11.34
C MET A 1 -15.94 -34.16 10.06
N SER A 2 -15.41 -35.05 9.20
CA SER A 2 -14.89 -34.71 7.87
C SER A 2 -15.98 -34.20 6.90
N ASP A 3 -17.14 -34.87 6.87
CA ASP A 3 -18.22 -34.55 5.91
C ASP A 3 -18.84 -33.16 6.10
N ALA A 4 -18.91 -32.65 7.33
CA ALA A 4 -19.49 -31.34 7.61
C ALA A 4 -18.60 -30.17 7.10
N ARG A 5 -17.28 -30.36 7.03
CA ARG A 5 -16.36 -29.37 6.43
C ARG A 5 -16.41 -29.41 4.90
N GLY A 6 -16.49 -30.60 4.31
CA GLY A 6 -16.61 -30.77 2.85
C GLY A 6 -17.89 -30.16 2.29
N ILE A 7 -19.02 -30.28 3.01
CA ILE A 7 -20.31 -29.69 2.60
C ILE A 7 -20.30 -28.16 2.77
N ALA A 8 -19.63 -27.62 3.78
CA ALA A 8 -19.49 -26.17 3.96
C ALA A 8 -18.60 -25.50 2.89
N LEU A 9 -17.73 -26.27 2.22
CA LEU A 9 -16.91 -25.81 1.09
C LEU A 9 -17.64 -25.84 -0.26
N LEU A 10 -18.87 -26.38 -0.31
CA LEU A 10 -19.72 -26.35 -1.51
C LEU A 10 -20.58 -25.08 -1.60
N ASP A 11 -20.78 -24.36 -0.48
CA ASP A 11 -21.38 -23.01 -0.49
C ASP A 11 -20.28 -21.99 -0.80
N PRO A 12 -20.34 -21.29 -1.96
CA PRO A 12 -19.33 -20.31 -2.36
C PRO A 12 -19.08 -19.24 -1.29
N ARG A 13 -20.11 -18.83 -0.53
CA ARG A 13 -19.96 -17.82 0.52
C ARG A 13 -19.20 -18.35 1.74
N ALA A 14 -19.45 -19.59 2.14
CA ALA A 14 -18.75 -20.22 3.25
C ALA A 14 -17.30 -20.58 2.88
N ALA A 15 -17.06 -21.03 1.64
CA ALA A 15 -15.72 -21.23 1.10
C ALA A 15 -14.91 -19.92 1.07
N ARG A 16 -15.49 -18.82 0.57
CA ARG A 16 -14.86 -17.50 0.59
C ARG A 16 -14.52 -17.02 2.00
N ARG A 17 -15.44 -17.15 2.96
CA ARG A 17 -15.16 -16.81 4.37
C ARG A 17 -14.05 -17.66 4.97
N ALA A 18 -13.99 -18.95 4.64
CA ALA A 18 -12.91 -19.81 5.11
C ALA A 18 -11.55 -19.37 4.53
N LEU A 19 -11.50 -19.03 3.24
CA LEU A 19 -10.31 -18.52 2.57
C LEU A 19 -9.84 -17.18 3.14
N GLN A 20 -10.77 -16.25 3.43
CA GLN A 20 -10.44 -14.95 4.05
C GLN A 20 -9.77 -15.08 5.42
N ASN A 21 -10.08 -16.14 6.17
CA ASN A 21 -9.52 -16.38 7.50
C ASN A 21 -8.23 -17.22 7.47
N ALA A 22 -7.92 -17.88 6.36
CA ALA A 22 -6.73 -18.69 6.18
C ALA A 22 -5.54 -17.86 5.67
N ARG A 23 -4.31 -18.33 5.91
CA ARG A 23 -3.09 -17.66 5.43
C ARG A 23 -2.11 -18.63 4.78
N GLY A 24 -1.42 -18.15 3.74
CA GLY A 24 -0.38 -18.90 3.04
C GLY A 24 -0.82 -20.32 2.69
N LYS A 25 0.01 -21.30 3.03
CA LYS A 25 -0.25 -22.72 2.80
C LYS A 25 -1.62 -23.22 3.29
N GLN A 26 -2.21 -22.61 4.32
CA GLN A 26 -3.55 -23.00 4.78
C GLN A 26 -4.62 -22.74 3.71
N LYS A 27 -4.48 -21.68 2.90
CA LYS A 27 -5.38 -21.41 1.77
C LYS A 27 -5.25 -22.50 0.71
N LEU A 28 -4.02 -22.87 0.37
CA LEU A 28 -3.72 -23.94 -0.59
C LEU A 28 -4.35 -25.26 -0.13
N ASP A 29 -4.08 -25.67 1.12
CA ASP A 29 -4.61 -26.91 1.69
C ASP A 29 -6.14 -26.92 1.70
N LEU A 30 -6.80 -25.79 2.00
CA LEU A 30 -8.25 -25.66 1.97
C LEU A 30 -8.84 -25.85 0.57
N ILE A 31 -8.22 -25.25 -0.46
CA ILE A 31 -8.69 -25.35 -1.84
C ILE A 31 -8.50 -26.78 -2.36
N LEU A 32 -7.31 -27.35 -2.18
CA LEU A 32 -6.99 -28.69 -2.68
C LEU A 32 -7.75 -29.80 -1.93
N SER A 33 -8.16 -29.56 -0.69
CA SER A 33 -8.98 -30.50 0.08
C SER A 33 -10.48 -30.39 -0.20
N ALA A 34 -10.90 -29.46 -1.07
CA ALA A 34 -12.30 -29.34 -1.45
C ALA A 34 -12.77 -30.58 -2.24
N PRO A 35 -14.07 -30.94 -2.20
CA PRO A 35 -14.60 -32.06 -2.98
C PRO A 35 -14.34 -31.94 -4.48
N ASP A 36 -14.37 -30.70 -5.00
CA ASP A 36 -14.02 -30.35 -6.38
C ASP A 36 -13.17 -29.06 -6.37
N PRO A 37 -11.82 -29.19 -6.29
CA PRO A 37 -10.93 -28.04 -6.28
C PRO A 37 -11.02 -27.21 -7.56
N GLN A 38 -11.22 -27.87 -8.70
CA GLN A 38 -11.33 -27.21 -10.01
C GLN A 38 -12.57 -26.32 -10.09
N GLN A 39 -13.72 -26.83 -9.66
CA GLN A 39 -14.96 -26.05 -9.60
C GLN A 39 -14.84 -24.90 -8.59
N LEU A 40 -14.25 -25.16 -7.42
CA LEU A 40 -14.05 -24.12 -6.41
C LEU A 40 -13.19 -22.98 -6.95
N VAL A 41 -12.01 -23.29 -7.51
CA VAL A 41 -11.12 -22.29 -8.13
C VAL A 41 -11.87 -21.49 -9.20
N SER A 42 -12.60 -22.16 -10.09
CA SER A 42 -13.33 -21.50 -11.19
C SER A 42 -14.49 -20.60 -10.71
N SER A 43 -14.99 -20.81 -9.48
CA SER A 43 -16.08 -20.01 -8.89
C SER A 43 -15.61 -18.77 -8.13
N LEU A 44 -14.30 -18.66 -7.86
CA LEU A 44 -13.73 -17.50 -7.19
C LEU A 44 -13.63 -16.31 -8.16
N PRO A 45 -13.86 -15.07 -7.71
CA PRO A 45 -13.57 -13.90 -8.51
C PRO A 45 -12.07 -13.85 -8.85
N PRO A 46 -11.70 -13.35 -10.04
CA PRO A 46 -10.30 -13.23 -10.45
C PRO A 46 -9.41 -12.55 -9.42
N GLU A 47 -9.89 -11.48 -8.80
CA GLU A 47 -9.18 -10.67 -7.82
C GLU A 47 -8.92 -11.47 -6.53
N GLU A 48 -9.96 -12.14 -6.01
CA GLU A 48 -9.85 -12.94 -4.79
C GLU A 48 -8.89 -14.12 -4.98
N LEU A 49 -8.94 -14.77 -6.14
CA LEU A 49 -8.04 -15.87 -6.48
C LEU A 49 -6.60 -15.36 -6.63
N TYR A 50 -6.39 -14.23 -7.32
CA TYR A 50 -5.06 -13.62 -7.44
C TYR A 50 -4.45 -13.30 -6.08
N PHE A 51 -5.21 -12.66 -5.18
CA PHE A 51 -4.71 -12.39 -3.83
C PHE A 51 -4.47 -13.65 -3.00
N ALA A 52 -5.25 -14.72 -3.20
CA ALA A 52 -4.97 -16.00 -2.58
C ALA A 52 -3.63 -16.59 -3.07
N LEU A 53 -3.33 -16.49 -4.36
CA LEU A 53 -2.06 -16.95 -4.94
C LEU A 53 -0.87 -16.16 -4.39
N LEU A 54 -0.97 -14.83 -4.29
CA LEU A 54 0.09 -14.00 -3.71
C LEU A 54 0.31 -14.31 -2.23
N ASP A 55 -0.76 -14.53 -1.45
CA ASP A 55 -0.65 -14.92 -0.05
C ASP A 55 0.06 -16.27 0.13
N ILE A 56 -0.15 -17.22 -0.80
CA ILE A 56 0.52 -18.53 -0.80
C ILE A 56 1.97 -18.41 -1.24
N GLY A 57 2.24 -17.58 -2.24
CA GLY A 57 3.43 -17.64 -3.09
C GLY A 57 3.06 -18.31 -4.42
N PRO A 58 3.09 -17.59 -5.56
CA PRO A 58 2.68 -18.15 -6.86
C PRO A 58 3.45 -19.42 -7.27
N ASP A 59 4.76 -19.47 -6.98
CA ASP A 59 5.62 -20.64 -7.23
C ASP A 59 5.16 -21.90 -6.48
N ASP A 60 4.63 -21.73 -5.27
CA ASP A 60 4.12 -22.83 -4.43
C ASP A 60 2.66 -23.20 -4.78
N ALA A 61 2.04 -22.51 -5.73
CA ALA A 61 0.63 -22.63 -6.07
C ALA A 61 0.37 -22.91 -7.56
N ALA A 62 1.35 -23.42 -8.30
CA ALA A 62 1.24 -23.70 -9.74
C ALA A 62 -0.01 -24.54 -10.09
N GLU A 63 -0.37 -25.53 -9.27
CA GLU A 63 -1.59 -26.34 -9.44
C GLU A 63 -2.86 -25.48 -9.49
N LEU A 64 -2.96 -24.45 -8.64
CA LEU A 64 -4.10 -23.53 -8.63
C LEU A 64 -4.09 -22.62 -9.88
N VAL A 65 -2.91 -22.21 -10.34
CA VAL A 65 -2.77 -21.43 -11.59
C VAL A 65 -3.25 -22.24 -12.80
N ALA A 66 -2.89 -23.52 -12.87
CA ALA A 66 -3.38 -24.45 -13.89
C ALA A 66 -4.89 -24.70 -13.76
N MET A 67 -5.45 -24.64 -12.55
CA MET A 67 -6.89 -24.74 -12.32
C MET A 67 -7.68 -23.50 -12.75
N ALA A 68 -7.07 -22.32 -12.85
CA ALA A 68 -7.76 -21.08 -13.20
C ALA A 68 -8.48 -21.14 -14.56
N SER A 69 -9.62 -20.47 -14.65
CA SER A 69 -10.28 -20.19 -15.92
C SER A 69 -9.43 -19.23 -16.77
N PRO A 70 -9.66 -19.14 -18.10
CA PRO A 70 -8.92 -18.22 -18.97
C PRO A 70 -9.03 -16.75 -18.53
N GLU A 71 -10.21 -16.34 -18.05
CA GLU A 71 -10.44 -14.98 -17.53
C GLU A 71 -9.62 -14.71 -16.26
N GLN A 72 -9.65 -15.63 -15.29
CA GLN A 72 -8.85 -15.54 -14.07
C GLN A 72 -7.35 -15.52 -14.40
N PHE A 73 -6.90 -16.37 -15.32
CA PHE A 73 -5.50 -16.42 -15.73
C PHE A 73 -5.04 -15.10 -16.36
N ARG A 74 -5.85 -14.52 -17.26
CA ARG A 74 -5.57 -13.21 -17.85
C ARG A 74 -5.46 -12.13 -16.77
N HIS A 75 -6.34 -12.16 -15.76
CA HIS A 75 -6.28 -11.22 -14.64
C HIS A 75 -4.94 -11.30 -13.88
N PHE A 76 -4.38 -12.50 -13.66
CA PHE A 76 -3.08 -12.63 -13.00
C PHE A 76 -1.97 -11.89 -13.76
N VAL A 77 -2.00 -11.98 -15.10
CA VAL A 77 -1.05 -11.29 -15.98
C VAL A 77 -1.31 -9.78 -15.99
N ASP A 78 -2.57 -9.35 -16.05
CA ASP A 78 -2.97 -7.93 -16.00
C ASP A 78 -2.47 -7.23 -14.71
N MET A 79 -2.46 -7.96 -13.59
CA MET A 79 -2.04 -7.43 -12.29
C MET A 79 -0.52 -7.47 -12.08
N SER A 80 0.15 -8.57 -12.44
CA SER A 80 1.56 -8.80 -12.13
C SER A 80 2.56 -8.18 -13.13
N ALA A 81 2.21 -8.19 -14.42
CA ALA A 81 3.15 -7.81 -15.47
C ALA A 81 3.40 -6.30 -15.51
N TRP A 82 2.51 -5.49 -14.92
CA TRP A 82 2.51 -4.03 -15.05
C TRP A 82 2.86 -3.36 -13.72
N ARG A 83 4.04 -2.74 -13.60
CA ARG A 83 4.49 -2.08 -12.36
C ARG A 83 3.98 -0.66 -12.16
N GLY A 84 3.52 0.01 -13.23
CA GLY A 84 3.04 1.38 -13.13
C GLY A 84 2.42 1.92 -14.41
N ALA A 85 1.76 3.08 -14.28
CA ALA A 85 1.07 3.75 -15.39
C ALA A 85 2.01 4.19 -16.53
N ASP A 86 3.30 4.39 -16.23
CA ASP A 86 4.30 4.88 -17.18
C ASP A 86 5.25 3.77 -17.68
N GLU A 87 5.10 2.54 -17.20
CA GLU A 87 5.97 1.40 -17.54
C GLU A 87 5.21 0.35 -18.36
N GLY A 88 5.87 -0.24 -19.34
CA GLY A 88 5.33 -1.35 -20.12
C GLY A 88 5.29 -2.67 -19.34
N PRO A 89 4.67 -3.73 -19.91
CA PRO A 89 4.60 -5.02 -19.24
C PRO A 89 5.99 -5.64 -19.13
N ARG A 90 6.30 -6.28 -18.02
CA ARG A 90 7.53 -7.04 -17.80
C ARG A 90 7.39 -8.40 -18.47
N THR A 91 8.23 -8.64 -19.48
CA THR A 91 8.24 -9.90 -20.23
C THR A 91 8.44 -11.13 -19.31
N SER A 92 9.36 -11.03 -18.36
CA SER A 92 9.66 -12.11 -17.40
C SER A 92 8.45 -12.50 -16.55
N GLU A 93 7.60 -11.55 -16.14
CA GLU A 93 6.39 -11.85 -15.36
C GLU A 93 5.36 -12.59 -16.20
N VAL A 94 5.16 -12.17 -17.46
CA VAL A 94 4.24 -12.87 -18.37
C VAL A 94 4.69 -14.30 -18.60
N ILE A 95 5.98 -14.52 -18.86
CA ILE A 95 6.54 -15.86 -19.06
C ILE A 95 6.48 -16.67 -17.76
N HIS A 96 6.74 -16.06 -16.60
CA HIS A 96 6.63 -16.71 -15.30
C HIS A 96 5.21 -17.27 -15.07
N TRP A 97 4.16 -16.46 -15.23
CA TRP A 97 2.78 -16.93 -15.08
C TRP A 97 2.39 -18.01 -16.08
N LEU A 98 2.84 -17.90 -17.33
CA LEU A 98 2.65 -18.95 -18.33
C LEU A 98 3.37 -20.25 -17.96
N SER A 99 4.55 -20.15 -17.35
CA SER A 99 5.33 -21.30 -16.90
C SER A 99 4.63 -21.99 -15.73
N LEU A 100 4.13 -21.23 -14.74
CA LEU A 100 3.34 -21.77 -13.63
C LEU A 100 2.07 -22.50 -14.12
N ALA A 101 1.31 -21.89 -15.03
CA ALA A 101 0.12 -22.52 -15.59
C ALA A 101 0.42 -23.83 -16.32
N ARG A 102 1.55 -23.87 -17.04
CA ARG A 102 1.98 -25.04 -17.80
C ARG A 102 2.53 -26.15 -16.92
N GLU A 103 3.30 -25.81 -15.89
CA GLU A 103 3.94 -26.77 -14.98
C GLU A 103 2.97 -27.33 -13.94
N GLY A 104 1.97 -26.54 -13.55
CA GLY A 104 0.99 -26.91 -12.54
C GLY A 104 -0.10 -27.88 -12.99
N GLY A 105 -0.19 -28.22 -14.28
CA GLY A 105 -1.26 -29.06 -14.82
C GLY A 105 -0.80 -30.03 -15.90
N GLU A 106 -1.33 -31.25 -15.88
CA GLU A 106 -1.07 -32.26 -16.92
C GLU A 106 -1.89 -32.00 -18.20
N ASP A 107 -2.98 -31.23 -18.11
CA ASP A 107 -3.85 -30.89 -19.23
C ASP A 107 -3.29 -29.72 -20.05
N LEU A 108 -2.44 -30.06 -21.03
CA LEU A 108 -1.87 -29.08 -21.96
C LEU A 108 -2.93 -28.38 -22.83
N ALA A 109 -4.10 -28.97 -23.07
CA ALA A 109 -5.14 -28.32 -23.85
C ALA A 109 -5.77 -27.15 -23.07
N LYS A 110 -5.93 -27.33 -21.76
CA LYS A 110 -6.36 -26.25 -20.86
C LYS A 110 -5.32 -25.13 -20.80
N PHE A 111 -4.04 -25.47 -20.59
CA PHE A 111 -2.96 -24.48 -20.62
C PHE A 111 -2.96 -23.68 -21.92
N ARG A 112 -3.07 -24.34 -23.08
CA ARG A 112 -3.11 -23.64 -24.37
C ARG A 112 -4.35 -22.75 -24.53
N THR A 113 -5.47 -23.12 -23.92
CA THR A 113 -6.66 -22.26 -23.86
C THR A 113 -6.41 -21.01 -23.02
N GLN A 114 -5.69 -21.13 -21.90
CA GLN A 114 -5.26 -19.97 -21.10
C GLN A 114 -4.24 -19.11 -21.88
N LEU A 115 -3.26 -19.72 -22.54
CA LEU A 115 -2.27 -19.03 -23.37
C LEU A 115 -2.94 -18.18 -24.47
N TRP A 116 -3.85 -18.78 -25.25
CA TRP A 116 -4.60 -18.07 -26.30
C TRP A 116 -5.66 -17.11 -25.78
N SER A 117 -5.91 -17.12 -24.47
CA SER A 117 -6.78 -16.12 -23.86
C SER A 117 -6.08 -14.80 -23.59
N LEU A 118 -4.75 -14.75 -23.57
CA LEU A 118 -4.04 -13.47 -23.45
C LEU A 118 -4.25 -12.62 -24.70
N ASP A 119 -4.17 -11.30 -24.54
CA ASP A 119 -4.30 -10.37 -25.67
C ASP A 119 -3.21 -10.67 -26.70
N ILE A 120 -3.60 -10.70 -27.98
CA ILE A 120 -2.67 -11.06 -29.05
C ILE A 120 -1.52 -10.06 -29.14
N GLU A 121 -1.79 -8.78 -28.87
CA GLU A 121 -0.77 -7.73 -28.82
C GLU A 121 0.21 -7.90 -27.65
N LEU A 122 -0.25 -8.43 -26.51
CA LEU A 122 0.62 -8.76 -25.38
C LEU A 122 1.53 -9.93 -25.72
N LEU A 123 0.98 -10.99 -26.31
CA LEU A 123 1.76 -12.15 -26.78
C LEU A 123 2.78 -11.72 -27.86
N ALA A 124 2.35 -10.91 -28.82
CA ALA A 124 3.21 -10.36 -29.87
C ALA A 124 4.35 -9.53 -29.27
N LEU A 125 4.05 -8.65 -28.30
CA LEU A 125 5.05 -7.83 -27.61
C LEU A 125 6.09 -8.68 -26.88
N VAL A 126 5.65 -9.70 -26.13
CA VAL A 126 6.52 -10.63 -25.42
C VAL A 126 7.44 -11.36 -26.40
N LEU A 127 6.86 -12.02 -27.41
CA LEU A 127 7.63 -12.77 -28.40
C LEU A 127 8.60 -11.87 -29.16
N ARG A 128 8.19 -10.65 -29.51
CA ARG A 128 9.06 -9.71 -30.22
C ARG A 128 10.27 -9.25 -29.40
N ARG A 129 10.09 -9.07 -28.09
CA ARG A 129 11.20 -8.69 -27.20
C ARG A 129 12.22 -9.84 -27.06
N GLU A 130 11.75 -11.07 -27.16
CA GLU A 130 12.58 -12.28 -27.00
C GLU A 130 13.16 -12.83 -28.30
N LEU A 131 12.57 -12.50 -29.46
CA LEU A 131 12.86 -13.15 -30.74
C LEU A 131 13.29 -12.18 -31.84
N ARG A 132 14.14 -12.69 -32.72
CA ARG A 132 14.38 -12.18 -34.07
C ARG A 132 13.80 -13.18 -35.06
N VAL A 133 12.92 -12.71 -35.94
CA VAL A 133 12.20 -13.56 -36.88
C VAL A 133 12.79 -13.39 -38.28
N HIS A 134 13.12 -14.51 -38.91
CA HIS A 134 13.56 -14.58 -40.30
C HIS A 134 12.53 -15.38 -41.10
N ASP A 135 12.01 -14.80 -42.18
CA ASP A 135 11.08 -15.49 -43.09
C ASP A 135 11.89 -16.25 -44.16
N LEU A 136 11.73 -17.58 -44.17
CA LEU A 136 12.44 -18.49 -45.06
C LEU A 136 11.85 -18.53 -46.48
N THR A 137 10.69 -17.89 -46.70
CA THR A 137 10.02 -17.83 -47.99
C THR A 137 10.46 -16.63 -48.84
N GLU A 138 10.95 -15.57 -48.19
CA GLU A 138 11.38 -14.33 -48.85
C GLU A 138 12.87 -14.34 -49.18
N GLU A 139 13.71 -14.69 -48.19
CA GLU A 139 15.17 -14.67 -48.32
C GLU A 139 15.80 -15.88 -47.62
N GLU A 140 16.95 -16.35 -48.12
CA GLU A 140 17.75 -17.32 -47.39
C GLU A 140 18.50 -16.59 -46.26
N PRO A 141 18.16 -16.82 -44.98
CA PRO A 141 18.75 -16.06 -43.90
C PRO A 141 20.22 -16.43 -43.73
N PRO A 142 21.05 -15.51 -43.19
CA PRO A 142 22.39 -15.87 -42.76
C PRO A 142 22.31 -17.00 -41.72
N PRO A 143 23.34 -17.85 -41.61
CA PRO A 143 23.38 -18.88 -40.59
C PRO A 143 23.19 -18.25 -39.20
N PRO A 144 22.40 -18.88 -38.32
CA PRO A 144 22.07 -18.31 -37.02
C PRO A 144 23.33 -18.06 -36.22
N ARG A 145 23.36 -16.93 -35.49
CA ARG A 145 24.54 -16.54 -34.71
C ARG A 145 24.89 -17.56 -33.64
N ASN A 146 23.87 -18.22 -33.09
CA ASN A 146 24.01 -19.34 -32.17
C ASN A 146 23.01 -20.46 -32.55
N PRO A 147 23.46 -21.55 -33.19
CA PRO A 147 22.57 -22.66 -33.58
C PRO A 147 21.82 -23.31 -32.41
N GLY A 148 22.35 -23.25 -31.18
CA GLY A 148 21.67 -23.77 -29.99
C GLY A 148 20.51 -22.90 -29.51
N MET A 149 20.42 -21.66 -29.99
CA MET A 149 19.38 -20.66 -29.70
C MET A 149 18.62 -20.28 -30.98
N ALA A 150 18.50 -21.23 -31.89
CA ALA A 150 17.75 -21.09 -33.13
C ALA A 150 16.68 -22.18 -33.19
N TYR A 151 15.48 -21.82 -33.62
CA TYR A 151 14.36 -22.74 -33.74
C TYR A 151 13.65 -22.56 -35.09
N TYR A 152 13.46 -23.68 -35.79
CA TYR A 152 12.65 -23.71 -36.99
C TYR A 152 11.21 -24.01 -36.60
N THR A 153 10.32 -23.14 -37.04
CA THR A 153 8.88 -23.32 -36.84
C THR A 153 8.37 -24.63 -37.46
N PRO A 154 7.32 -25.28 -36.89
CA PRO A 154 6.83 -26.57 -37.39
C PRO A 154 6.36 -26.53 -38.84
N ASP A 155 5.84 -25.40 -39.30
CA ASP A 155 5.41 -25.14 -40.69
C ASP A 155 6.59 -24.85 -41.64
N ARG A 156 7.82 -24.74 -41.11
CA ARG A 156 9.06 -24.40 -41.81
C ARG A 156 9.02 -23.05 -42.53
N ARG A 157 8.14 -22.13 -42.11
CA ARG A 157 8.06 -20.80 -42.70
C ARG A 157 9.07 -19.83 -42.10
N PHE A 158 9.34 -19.96 -40.80
CA PHE A 158 10.21 -19.04 -40.07
C PHE A 158 11.38 -19.73 -39.37
N LEU A 159 12.52 -19.04 -39.35
CA LEU A 159 13.64 -19.27 -38.45
C LEU A 159 13.61 -18.23 -37.34
N LEU A 160 13.53 -18.68 -36.09
CA LEU A 160 13.48 -17.83 -34.90
C LEU A 160 14.83 -17.87 -34.19
N GLU A 161 15.49 -16.73 -34.04
CA GLU A 161 16.70 -16.56 -33.22
C GLU A 161 16.32 -15.88 -31.90
N PHE A 162 16.66 -16.51 -30.78
CA PHE A 162 16.33 -15.98 -29.45
C PHE A 162 17.37 -14.94 -29.05
N ALA A 163 16.89 -13.71 -28.80
CA ALA A 163 17.73 -12.53 -28.55
C ALA A 163 17.55 -11.94 -27.14
N GLY A 164 16.57 -12.41 -26.36
CA GLY A 164 16.21 -11.87 -25.04
C GLY A 164 16.78 -12.60 -23.80
N SER A 165 16.07 -12.50 -22.67
CA SER A 165 16.57 -12.46 -21.28
C SER A 165 17.09 -13.75 -20.65
N GLY A 166 17.24 -14.85 -21.41
CA GLY A 166 17.75 -16.13 -20.90
C GLY A 166 16.68 -17.20 -20.63
N GLU A 167 15.41 -16.93 -20.94
CA GLU A 167 14.29 -17.86 -20.79
C GLU A 167 14.00 -18.69 -22.05
N TYR A 168 15.05 -19.02 -22.82
CA TYR A 168 14.96 -19.72 -24.11
C TYR A 168 14.04 -20.96 -24.07
N ALA A 169 14.20 -21.80 -23.04
CA ALA A 169 13.44 -23.04 -22.93
C ALA A 169 11.94 -22.77 -22.77
N ALA A 170 11.55 -21.80 -21.93
CA ALA A 170 10.16 -21.43 -21.71
C ALA A 170 9.57 -20.82 -23.00
N VAL A 171 10.20 -19.81 -23.58
CA VAL A 171 9.72 -19.16 -24.81
C VAL A 171 9.58 -20.16 -25.96
N ARG A 172 10.53 -21.09 -26.11
CA ARG A 172 10.43 -22.15 -27.11
C ARG A 172 9.23 -23.06 -26.88
N GLN A 173 9.01 -23.50 -25.64
CA GLN A 173 7.83 -24.31 -25.30
C GLN A 173 6.52 -23.56 -25.59
N LEU A 174 6.47 -22.26 -25.29
CA LEU A 174 5.32 -21.42 -25.62
C LEU A 174 5.03 -21.41 -27.12
N ILE A 175 6.05 -21.25 -27.97
CA ILE A 175 5.88 -21.30 -29.43
C ILE A 175 5.36 -22.67 -29.87
N GLU A 176 5.93 -23.76 -29.35
CA GLU A 176 5.48 -25.12 -29.64
C GLU A 176 4.00 -25.31 -29.24
N ASP A 177 3.58 -24.79 -28.08
CA ASP A 177 2.21 -24.86 -27.60
C ASP A 177 1.22 -23.97 -28.39
N LEU A 178 1.64 -22.78 -28.84
CA LEU A 178 0.86 -21.93 -29.76
C LEU A 178 0.55 -22.69 -31.06
N TYR A 179 1.58 -23.26 -31.68
CA TYR A 179 1.45 -24.03 -32.93
C TYR A 179 0.62 -25.30 -32.74
N ALA A 180 0.72 -25.96 -31.58
CA ALA A 180 -0.02 -27.19 -31.33
C ALA A 180 -1.53 -26.97 -31.17
N GLN A 181 -1.97 -25.77 -30.75
CA GLN A 181 -3.40 -25.42 -30.67
C GLN A 181 -3.93 -24.86 -31.99
N ASP A 182 -3.28 -23.84 -32.54
CA ASP A 182 -3.69 -23.16 -33.77
C ASP A 182 -2.46 -22.81 -34.62
N PRO A 183 -2.04 -23.71 -35.54
CA PRO A 183 -0.91 -23.45 -36.42
C PRO A 183 -1.06 -22.18 -37.27
N PHE A 184 -2.29 -21.85 -37.68
CA PHE A 184 -2.54 -20.69 -38.53
C PHE A 184 -2.49 -19.39 -37.74
N GLY A 185 -3.12 -19.36 -36.56
CA GLY A 185 -3.01 -18.26 -35.60
C GLY A 185 -1.56 -18.02 -35.18
N ALA A 186 -0.83 -19.08 -34.82
CA ALA A 186 0.57 -18.98 -34.42
C ALA A 186 1.45 -18.42 -35.55
N GLY A 187 1.30 -18.91 -36.78
CA GLY A 187 2.03 -18.37 -37.94
C GLY A 187 1.73 -16.89 -38.21
N ARG A 188 0.46 -16.45 -38.05
CA ARG A 188 0.10 -15.02 -38.18
C ARG A 188 0.70 -14.15 -37.06
N LEU A 189 0.72 -14.65 -35.82
CA LEU A 189 1.34 -13.97 -34.70
C LEU A 189 2.86 -13.80 -34.92
N ILE A 190 3.55 -14.84 -35.38
CA ILE A 190 4.98 -14.77 -35.70
C ILE A 190 5.26 -13.84 -36.89
N GLU A 191 4.37 -13.79 -37.88
CA GLU A 191 4.46 -12.81 -38.97
C GLU A 191 4.30 -11.38 -38.45
N SER A 192 3.34 -11.12 -37.57
CA SER A 192 3.01 -9.75 -37.10
C SER A 192 4.18 -9.09 -36.37
N ILE A 193 4.92 -9.85 -35.56
CA ILE A 193 6.04 -9.33 -34.77
C ILE A 193 7.21 -8.81 -35.61
N ARG A 194 7.29 -9.16 -36.90
CA ARG A 194 8.28 -8.60 -37.84
C ARG A 194 8.01 -7.12 -38.15
N TRP A 195 6.73 -6.72 -38.18
CA TRP A 195 6.29 -5.47 -38.80
C TRP A 195 5.70 -4.45 -37.84
N GLU A 196 5.04 -4.91 -36.77
CA GLU A 196 4.41 -4.02 -35.79
C GLU A 196 5.46 -3.11 -35.13
N LEU A 197 5.12 -2.17 -34.25
CA LEU A 197 6.11 -1.44 -33.43
C LEU A 197 5.91 -1.78 -31.94
N PRO A 198 6.98 -1.95 -31.12
CA PRO A 198 6.79 -2.39 -29.73
C PRO A 198 5.94 -1.42 -28.92
N ILE A 199 6.05 -0.12 -29.22
CA ILE A 199 5.26 0.93 -28.56
C ILE A 199 3.76 0.83 -28.90
N GLU A 200 3.40 0.50 -30.14
CA GLU A 200 2.00 0.34 -30.57
C GLU A 200 1.35 -0.90 -29.94
N LEU A 201 2.12 -1.99 -29.86
CA LEU A 201 1.69 -3.21 -29.18
C LEU A 201 1.49 -2.97 -27.69
N GLU A 202 2.44 -2.28 -27.06
CA GLU A 202 2.35 -1.93 -25.65
C GLU A 202 1.14 -1.04 -25.34
N GLU A 203 0.91 0.01 -26.14
CA GLU A 203 -0.24 0.90 -25.94
C GLU A 203 -1.57 0.16 -26.15
N THR A 204 -1.64 -0.74 -27.12
CA THR A 204 -2.85 -1.53 -27.38
C THR A 204 -3.12 -2.54 -26.26
N ALA A 205 -2.09 -3.27 -25.81
CA ALA A 205 -2.20 -4.17 -24.66
C ALA A 205 -2.61 -3.42 -23.38
N ARG A 206 -2.05 -2.22 -23.15
CA ARG A 206 -2.43 -1.36 -22.04
C ARG A 206 -3.91 -0.95 -22.10
N ARG A 207 -4.39 -0.52 -23.27
CA ARG A 207 -5.80 -0.15 -23.48
C ARG A 207 -6.75 -1.32 -23.18
N TRP A 208 -6.41 -2.54 -23.59
CA TRP A 208 -7.22 -3.72 -23.30
C TRP A 208 -7.26 -4.06 -21.81
N ARG A 209 -6.09 -4.09 -21.16
CA ARG A 209 -5.96 -4.26 -19.71
C ARG A 209 -6.77 -3.22 -18.95
N ASP A 210 -6.57 -1.94 -19.23
CA ASP A 210 -7.21 -0.85 -18.52
C ASP A 210 -8.74 -0.82 -18.78
N GLY A 211 -9.19 -1.33 -19.93
CA GLY A 211 -10.61 -1.62 -20.17
C GLY A 211 -11.16 -2.64 -19.18
N ARG A 212 -10.53 -3.81 -19.08
CA ARG A 212 -10.96 -4.88 -18.17
C ARG A 212 -10.91 -4.47 -16.69
N LEU A 213 -9.86 -3.75 -16.29
CA LEU A 213 -9.74 -3.28 -14.91
C LEU A 213 -10.84 -2.27 -14.57
N ARG A 214 -11.25 -1.40 -15.51
CA ARG A 214 -12.39 -0.50 -15.30
C ARG A 214 -13.71 -1.26 -15.20
N ASP A 215 -13.90 -2.28 -16.01
CA ASP A 215 -15.08 -3.16 -15.91
C ASP A 215 -15.13 -3.89 -14.55
N ALA A 216 -13.97 -4.17 -13.94
CA ALA A 216 -13.83 -4.71 -12.58
C ALA A 216 -13.88 -3.65 -11.46
N GLY A 217 -14.23 -2.40 -11.77
CA GLY A 217 -14.36 -1.33 -10.78
C GLY A 217 -13.04 -0.71 -10.31
N VAL A 218 -11.97 -0.81 -11.10
CA VAL A 218 -10.70 -0.11 -10.86
C VAL A 218 -10.71 1.25 -11.59
N PRO A 219 -10.63 2.38 -10.87
CA PRO A 219 -10.66 3.70 -11.50
C PRO A 219 -9.35 4.07 -12.20
N GLU A 220 -9.43 5.04 -13.11
CA GLU A 220 -8.24 5.68 -13.69
C GLU A 220 -7.47 6.48 -12.63
N PHE A 221 -6.18 6.74 -12.89
CA PHE A 221 -5.30 7.38 -11.90
C PHE A 221 -5.77 8.77 -11.48
N GLU A 222 -6.24 9.60 -12.41
CA GLU A 222 -6.74 10.94 -12.08
C GLU A 222 -7.97 10.89 -11.16
N GLU A 223 -8.88 9.96 -11.45
CA GLU A 223 -10.06 9.71 -10.65
C GLU A 223 -9.70 9.18 -9.26
N ALA A 224 -8.79 8.21 -9.18
CA ALA A 224 -8.28 7.66 -7.94
C ALA A 224 -7.64 8.75 -7.06
N VAL A 225 -6.79 9.60 -7.64
CA VAL A 225 -6.16 10.72 -6.92
C VAL A 225 -7.19 11.70 -6.37
N SER A 226 -8.33 11.87 -7.03
CA SER A 226 -9.40 12.77 -6.58
C SER A 226 -10.01 12.38 -5.22
N PHE A 227 -9.92 11.10 -4.79
CA PHE A 227 -10.33 10.68 -3.44
C PHE A 227 -9.52 11.38 -2.33
N TYR A 228 -8.28 11.72 -2.64
CA TYR A 228 -7.39 12.44 -1.73
C TYR A 228 -7.37 13.95 -1.98
N ALA A 229 -8.21 14.47 -2.86
CA ALA A 229 -8.37 15.90 -2.99
C ALA A 229 -8.94 16.48 -1.68
N ARG A 230 -8.55 17.71 -1.34
CA ARG A 230 -9.22 18.41 -0.25
C ARG A 230 -10.68 18.63 -0.65
N PRO A 231 -11.65 18.29 0.21
CA PRO A 231 -13.03 18.63 -0.08
C PRO A 231 -13.11 20.15 -0.30
N ALA A 232 -13.80 20.58 -1.37
CA ALA A 232 -14.16 21.99 -1.51
C ALA A 232 -14.84 22.40 -0.21
N GLN A 233 -14.41 23.52 0.39
CA GLN A 233 -14.91 23.97 1.69
C GLN A 233 -16.44 23.89 1.72
N ARG A 234 -16.99 22.83 2.32
CA ARG A 234 -18.33 22.93 2.89
C ARG A 234 -18.12 23.93 4.01
N GLU A 235 -18.69 25.11 3.86
CA GLU A 235 -18.90 26.01 4.98
C GLU A 235 -19.38 25.11 6.11
N SER A 236 -18.58 25.06 7.16
CA SER A 236 -18.96 24.38 8.38
C SER A 236 -20.19 25.15 8.87
N GLU A 237 -21.37 24.75 8.41
CA GLU A 237 -22.56 24.88 9.22
C GLU A 237 -22.13 24.24 10.53
N ALA A 238 -21.94 25.11 11.52
CA ALA A 238 -21.57 24.75 12.85
C ALA A 238 -22.57 23.68 13.30
N TYR A 239 -22.21 22.41 13.13
CA TYR A 239 -22.81 21.31 13.85
C TYR A 239 -22.50 21.63 15.30
N GLY A 240 -23.45 22.33 15.94
CA GLY A 240 -23.30 22.88 17.26
C GLY A 240 -22.77 21.79 18.17
N VAL A 241 -21.58 22.03 18.73
CA VAL A 241 -20.97 21.16 19.74
C VAL A 241 -21.87 21.25 20.99
N PRO A 242 -22.56 20.19 21.41
CA PRO A 242 -22.99 20.08 22.79
C PRO A 242 -21.84 19.42 23.56
N GLY A 243 -21.42 20.06 24.65
CA GLY A 243 -20.24 19.70 25.41
C GLY A 243 -20.19 18.25 25.88
N THR A 244 -18.95 17.78 26.10
CA THR A 244 -18.54 16.70 27.01
C THR A 244 -19.67 15.75 27.43
N GLN A 245 -19.97 14.77 26.57
CA GLN A 245 -20.53 13.50 27.02
C GLN A 245 -19.42 12.45 26.97
N ALA A 246 -19.16 11.88 28.14
CA ALA A 246 -18.21 10.81 28.35
C ALA A 246 -18.57 9.58 27.50
N LEU A 247 -17.55 9.07 26.80
CA LEU A 247 -17.26 7.67 26.50
C LEU A 247 -18.44 6.69 26.61
N THR A 248 -19.10 6.45 25.48
CA THR A 248 -19.48 5.07 25.13
C THR A 248 -18.67 4.75 23.89
N ALA A 249 -17.69 3.85 23.99
CA ALA A 249 -17.03 3.32 22.81
C ALA A 249 -18.10 2.69 21.92
N PRO A 250 -18.28 3.10 20.65
CA PRO A 250 -19.19 2.39 19.77
C PRO A 250 -18.73 0.94 19.64
N GLY A 251 -19.66 0.02 19.84
CA GLY A 251 -19.48 -1.40 19.58
C GLY A 251 -19.22 -1.63 18.10
N GLY A 252 -18.24 -2.49 17.82
CA GLY A 252 -17.88 -2.89 16.46
C GLY A 252 -17.38 -1.74 15.56
N PRO A 253 -16.80 -2.06 14.40
CA PRO A 253 -16.51 -1.06 13.38
C PRO A 253 -17.83 -0.48 12.85
N LEU A 254 -18.02 0.84 12.94
CA LEU A 254 -19.24 1.55 12.49
C LEU A 254 -19.64 1.19 11.05
N LEU A 255 -18.65 0.96 10.19
CA LEU A 255 -18.85 0.51 8.81
C LEU A 255 -19.61 -0.82 8.74
N ASP A 256 -19.23 -1.81 9.54
CA ASP A 256 -19.90 -3.12 9.56
C ASP A 256 -21.32 -2.97 10.12
N ALA A 257 -21.48 -2.19 11.19
CA ALA A 257 -22.80 -1.93 11.77
C ALA A 257 -23.73 -1.15 10.82
N ALA A 258 -23.18 -0.36 9.90
CA ALA A 258 -23.93 0.32 8.85
C ALA A 258 -24.36 -0.67 7.75
N LEU A 259 -23.45 -1.54 7.29
CA LEU A 259 -23.74 -2.57 6.29
C LEU A 259 -24.78 -3.58 6.79
N GLU A 260 -24.74 -3.98 8.06
CA GLU A 260 -25.73 -4.87 8.69
C GLU A 260 -27.17 -4.31 8.69
N ARG A 261 -27.35 -3.03 8.33
CA ARG A 261 -28.66 -2.37 8.23
C ARG A 261 -29.16 -2.21 6.80
N LEU A 262 -28.35 -2.58 5.81
CA LEU A 262 -28.70 -2.51 4.39
C LEU A 262 -29.07 -3.90 3.90
N ASP A 263 -30.06 -3.97 3.02
CA ASP A 263 -30.54 -5.21 2.41
C ASP A 263 -30.75 -5.01 0.91
N GLY A 264 -30.68 -6.09 0.12
CA GLY A 264 -30.95 -6.05 -1.32
C GLY A 264 -30.03 -5.11 -2.10
N ASP A 265 -30.59 -4.36 -3.04
CA ASP A 265 -29.86 -3.47 -3.95
C ASP A 265 -29.04 -2.38 -3.21
N ASP A 266 -29.52 -1.93 -2.04
CA ASP A 266 -28.82 -0.92 -1.23
C ASP A 266 -27.52 -1.48 -0.64
N LEU A 267 -27.54 -2.74 -0.20
CA LEU A 267 -26.34 -3.42 0.31
C LEU A 267 -25.33 -3.65 -0.81
N GLU A 268 -25.80 -4.15 -1.96
CA GLU A 268 -24.94 -4.40 -3.14
C GLU A 268 -24.27 -3.10 -3.61
N SER A 269 -25.05 -2.03 -3.75
CA SER A 269 -24.53 -0.71 -4.14
C SER A 269 -23.51 -0.16 -3.14
N ALA A 270 -23.74 -0.34 -1.84
CA ALA A 270 -22.80 0.10 -0.82
C ALA A 270 -21.51 -0.73 -0.81
N GLU A 271 -21.59 -2.04 -0.98
CA GLU A 271 -20.43 -2.94 -1.08
C GLU A 271 -19.59 -2.60 -2.32
N GLU A 272 -20.23 -2.42 -3.48
CA GLU A 272 -19.55 -1.98 -4.72
C GLU A 272 -18.85 -0.64 -4.53
N ALA A 273 -19.50 0.34 -3.90
CA ALA A 273 -18.92 1.65 -3.64
C ALA A 273 -17.70 1.56 -2.70
N ILE A 274 -17.75 0.71 -1.68
CA ILE A 274 -16.62 0.47 -0.77
C ILE A 274 -15.44 -0.18 -1.50
N VAL A 275 -15.71 -1.20 -2.34
CA VAL A 275 -14.68 -1.85 -3.16
C VAL A 275 -14.06 -0.85 -4.12
N TYR A 276 -14.87 -0.02 -4.77
CA TYR A 276 -14.41 1.03 -5.66
C TYR A 276 -13.50 2.04 -4.95
N ALA A 277 -13.84 2.46 -3.73
CA ALA A 277 -12.98 3.33 -2.92
C ALA A 277 -11.67 2.64 -2.50
N ALA A 278 -11.70 1.34 -2.25
CA ALA A 278 -10.49 0.56 -1.93
C ALA A 278 -9.57 0.44 -3.16
N ASN A 279 -10.13 0.17 -4.33
CA ASN A 279 -9.41 0.16 -5.61
C ASN A 279 -8.81 1.54 -5.92
N ALA A 280 -9.58 2.62 -5.70
CA ALA A 280 -9.09 3.99 -5.82
C ALA A 280 -7.88 4.23 -4.90
N ALA A 281 -7.89 3.70 -3.68
CA ALA A 281 -6.76 3.83 -2.76
C ALA A 281 -5.52 3.06 -3.23
N LEU A 282 -5.65 1.87 -3.82
CA LEU A 282 -4.54 1.12 -4.41
C LEU A 282 -3.90 1.90 -5.58
N VAL A 283 -4.73 2.37 -6.51
CA VAL A 283 -4.29 3.13 -7.69
C VAL A 283 -3.66 4.47 -7.30
N ALA A 284 -4.30 5.24 -6.43
CA ALA A 284 -3.85 6.58 -6.05
C ALA A 284 -2.53 6.58 -5.26
N ASN A 285 -2.21 5.48 -4.58
CA ASN A 285 -0.96 5.32 -3.84
C ASN A 285 0.09 4.49 -4.61
N ARG A 286 -0.24 4.05 -5.85
CA ARG A 286 0.63 3.24 -6.71
C ARG A 286 1.16 2.01 -5.98
N VAL A 287 0.26 1.31 -5.28
CA VAL A 287 0.64 0.11 -4.53
C VAL A 287 1.02 -1.00 -5.52
N PRO A 288 2.22 -1.60 -5.40
CA PRO A 288 2.59 -2.78 -6.16
C PRO A 288 1.58 -3.90 -5.91
N LEU A 289 1.10 -4.50 -6.98
CA LEU A 289 0.08 -5.55 -6.90
C LEU A 289 0.71 -6.95 -6.77
N ASP A 290 2.03 -7.05 -6.75
CA ASP A 290 2.80 -8.29 -6.56
C ASP A 290 3.18 -8.57 -5.08
N ASP A 291 2.80 -7.69 -4.14
CA ASP A 291 3.01 -7.86 -2.69
C ASP A 291 1.66 -7.87 -1.94
N ALA A 292 1.27 -9.03 -1.42
CA ALA A 292 0.01 -9.20 -0.71
C ALA A 292 -0.04 -8.46 0.64
N ASP A 293 1.10 -8.28 1.32
CA ASP A 293 1.14 -7.58 2.59
C ASP A 293 0.92 -6.07 2.38
N GLU A 294 1.59 -5.48 1.38
CA GLU A 294 1.40 -4.06 1.02
C GLU A 294 -0.06 -3.78 0.59
N VAL A 295 -0.63 -4.65 -0.25
CA VAL A 295 -2.04 -4.51 -0.66
C VAL A 295 -2.97 -4.61 0.55
N ARG A 296 -2.79 -5.59 1.43
CA ARG A 296 -3.64 -5.77 2.62
C ARG A 296 -3.56 -4.57 3.56
N GLU A 297 -2.36 -4.02 3.76
CA GLU A 297 -2.17 -2.82 4.56
C GLU A 297 -2.89 -1.62 3.94
N GLN A 298 -2.79 -1.43 2.62
CA GLN A 298 -3.47 -0.34 1.92
C GLN A 298 -5.01 -0.47 1.98
N LEU A 299 -5.54 -1.69 1.84
CA LEU A 299 -6.97 -1.97 2.00
C LEU A 299 -7.43 -1.67 3.44
N GLY A 300 -6.60 -2.01 4.43
CA GLY A 300 -6.82 -1.64 5.83
C GLY A 300 -6.86 -0.12 6.03
N ASP A 301 -5.95 0.61 5.40
CA ASP A 301 -5.90 2.07 5.44
C ASP A 301 -7.13 2.72 4.75
N ALA A 302 -7.57 2.18 3.60
CA ALA A 302 -8.78 2.62 2.93
C ALA A 302 -10.03 2.42 3.79
N ARG A 303 -10.17 1.24 4.41
CA ARG A 303 -11.27 0.92 5.33
C ARG A 303 -11.26 1.81 6.58
N ALA A 304 -10.09 2.08 7.14
CA ALA A 304 -9.95 3.03 8.26
C ALA A 304 -10.41 4.43 7.84
N THR A 305 -9.97 4.90 6.68
CA THR A 305 -10.36 6.21 6.13
C THR A 305 -11.88 6.32 5.95
N LEU A 306 -12.52 5.30 5.37
CA LEU A 306 -13.98 5.27 5.23
C LEU A 306 -14.70 5.24 6.59
N SER A 307 -14.17 4.48 7.55
CA SER A 307 -14.74 4.40 8.90
C SER A 307 -14.72 5.76 9.61
N LEU A 308 -13.61 6.50 9.53
CA LEU A 308 -13.52 7.86 10.03
C LEU A 308 -14.50 8.79 9.29
N GLY A 309 -14.59 8.67 7.97
CA GLY A 309 -15.48 9.49 7.14
C GLY A 309 -16.94 9.33 7.54
N LEU A 310 -17.37 8.08 7.73
CA LEU A 310 -18.71 7.75 8.23
C LEU A 310 -18.91 8.28 9.65
N GLU A 311 -17.94 8.13 10.55
CA GLU A 311 -18.04 8.66 11.92
C GLU A 311 -18.23 10.18 11.91
N LEU A 312 -17.47 10.89 11.06
CA LEU A 312 -17.55 12.34 10.87
C LEU A 312 -18.93 12.78 10.36
N LEU A 313 -19.46 12.11 9.33
CA LEU A 313 -20.71 12.52 8.68
C LEU A 313 -21.98 12.05 9.40
N SER A 314 -21.93 10.91 10.08
CA SER A 314 -23.07 10.32 10.79
C SER A 314 -23.17 10.73 12.26
N GLY A 315 -22.07 11.19 12.87
CA GLY A 315 -22.00 11.37 14.32
C GLY A 315 -21.97 10.06 15.10
N ALA A 316 -21.39 9.01 14.49
CA ALA A 316 -21.34 7.64 15.02
C ALA A 316 -22.69 6.93 15.16
N ASP A 317 -23.74 7.39 14.46
CA ASP A 317 -25.04 6.72 14.37
C ASP A 317 -25.03 5.72 13.20
N PRO A 318 -25.14 4.40 13.45
CA PRO A 318 -25.16 3.39 12.39
C PRO A 318 -26.32 3.53 11.39
N ALA A 319 -27.50 4.00 11.83
CA ALA A 319 -28.64 4.16 10.92
C ALA A 319 -28.43 5.31 9.94
N ARG A 320 -27.81 6.39 10.41
CA ARG A 320 -27.41 7.51 9.56
C ARG A 320 -26.22 7.15 8.66
N ALA A 321 -25.26 6.38 9.18
CA ALA A 321 -24.13 5.88 8.38
C ALA A 321 -24.59 4.99 7.22
N ALA A 322 -25.57 4.10 7.45
CA ALA A 322 -26.17 3.27 6.41
C ALA A 322 -26.77 4.13 5.27
N ARG A 323 -27.55 5.17 5.61
CA ARG A 323 -28.09 6.11 4.61
C ARG A 323 -26.99 6.84 3.84
N ILE A 324 -25.93 7.29 4.52
CA ILE A 324 -24.80 7.98 3.86
C ILE A 324 -24.12 7.06 2.83
N LEU A 325 -24.00 5.76 3.09
CA LEU A 325 -23.41 4.82 2.14
C LEU A 325 -24.22 4.67 0.85
N VAL A 326 -25.54 4.86 0.92
CA VAL A 326 -26.46 4.74 -0.22
C VAL A 326 -26.65 6.08 -0.93
N ASP A 327 -26.86 7.16 -0.17
CA ASP A 327 -27.30 8.45 -0.70
C ASP A 327 -26.15 9.36 -1.15
N GLU A 328 -24.94 9.20 -0.59
CA GLU A 328 -23.80 10.07 -0.86
C GLU A 328 -22.70 9.36 -1.67
N PRO A 329 -22.01 10.05 -2.59
CA PRO A 329 -20.85 9.47 -3.27
C PRO A 329 -19.79 9.02 -2.26
N ILE A 330 -19.32 7.77 -2.36
CA ILE A 330 -18.31 7.21 -1.45
C ILE A 330 -17.02 8.05 -1.40
N ARG A 331 -16.70 8.73 -2.51
CA ARG A 331 -15.60 9.70 -2.60
C ARG A 331 -15.74 10.82 -1.57
N SER A 332 -16.95 11.32 -1.34
CA SER A 332 -17.21 12.39 -0.37
C SER A 332 -17.01 11.91 1.08
N VAL A 333 -17.36 10.65 1.38
CA VAL A 333 -17.08 10.01 2.67
C VAL A 333 -15.57 9.91 2.91
N PHE A 334 -14.83 9.44 1.90
CA PHE A 334 -13.37 9.34 1.97
C PHE A 334 -12.69 10.72 2.14
N GLN A 335 -13.12 11.71 1.36
CA GLN A 335 -12.59 13.08 1.44
C GLN A 335 -12.88 13.76 2.78
N ALA A 336 -14.02 13.45 3.43
CA ALA A 336 -14.32 13.98 4.76
C ALA A 336 -13.26 13.56 5.80
N ALA A 337 -12.86 12.29 5.80
CA ALA A 337 -11.78 11.78 6.64
C ALA A 337 -10.42 12.42 6.30
N MET A 338 -10.10 12.51 5.00
CA MET A 338 -8.86 13.14 4.55
C MET A 338 -8.79 14.63 4.90
N GLY A 339 -9.93 15.32 4.97
CA GLY A 339 -10.03 16.70 5.44
C GLY A 339 -9.43 16.89 6.84
N GLU A 340 -9.79 16.03 7.79
CA GLU A 340 -9.23 16.04 9.14
C GLU A 340 -7.72 15.71 9.15
N ALA A 341 -7.31 14.70 8.38
CA ALA A 341 -5.89 14.36 8.24
C ALA A 341 -5.07 15.55 7.68
N TYR A 342 -5.60 16.29 6.70
CA TYR A 342 -4.97 17.49 6.14
C TYR A 342 -4.94 18.67 7.11
N ARG A 343 -5.95 18.82 7.97
CA ARG A 343 -5.96 19.82 9.04
C ARG A 343 -4.82 19.56 10.03
N LEU A 344 -4.65 18.32 10.48
CA LEU A 344 -3.54 17.92 11.34
C LEU A 344 -2.18 18.09 10.64
N GLN A 345 -2.07 17.72 9.36
CA GLN A 345 -0.86 17.94 8.57
C GLN A 345 -0.49 19.43 8.50
N ALA A 346 -1.45 20.33 8.28
CA ALA A 346 -1.18 21.76 8.22
C ALA A 346 -0.60 22.28 9.55
N ARG A 347 -1.07 21.75 10.68
CA ARG A 347 -0.51 22.05 12.00
C ARG A 347 0.88 21.43 12.19
N ALA A 348 1.07 20.17 11.82
CA ALA A 348 2.37 19.50 11.86
C ALA A 348 3.44 20.22 11.02
N ARG A 349 3.09 20.78 9.85
CA ARG A 349 4.00 21.61 9.04
C ARG A 349 4.50 22.84 9.80
N LYS A 350 3.63 23.52 10.55
CA LYS A 350 4.00 24.68 11.38
C LYS A 350 4.92 24.27 12.53
N ILE A 351 4.61 23.15 13.18
CA ILE A 351 5.43 22.59 14.27
C ILE A 351 6.81 22.21 13.75
N ALA A 352 6.87 21.45 12.65
CA ALA A 352 8.12 21.02 12.03
C ALA A 352 8.99 22.22 11.61
N ALA A 353 8.39 23.27 11.03
CA ALA A 353 9.11 24.49 10.67
C ALA A 353 9.76 25.16 11.90
N LYS A 354 9.09 25.15 13.06
CA LYS A 354 9.63 25.67 14.32
C LYS A 354 10.65 24.73 14.98
N ALA A 355 10.52 23.43 14.77
CA ALA A 355 11.34 22.39 15.41
C ALA A 355 12.64 22.07 14.67
N ARG A 356 12.75 22.45 13.38
CA ARG A 356 13.92 22.16 12.55
C ARG A 356 15.15 22.95 12.97
N LEU A 357 16.31 22.31 12.85
CA LEU A 357 17.60 22.97 13.03
C LEU A 357 17.97 23.75 11.75
N PRO A 358 18.59 24.94 11.86
CA PRO A 358 18.99 25.74 10.69
C PRO A 358 19.88 24.98 9.69
N GLN A 359 20.76 24.11 10.19
CA GLN A 359 21.70 23.33 9.37
C GLN A 359 21.10 22.04 8.78
N ALA A 360 19.89 21.62 9.20
CA ALA A 360 19.29 20.37 8.75
C ALA A 360 17.76 20.48 8.65
N GLN A 361 17.25 20.63 7.43
CA GLN A 361 15.82 20.85 7.18
C GLN A 361 14.94 19.59 7.35
N SER A 362 15.53 18.40 7.40
CA SER A 362 14.80 17.14 7.58
C SER A 362 14.71 16.68 9.04
N VAL A 363 15.52 17.24 9.93
CA VAL A 363 15.67 16.80 11.32
C VAL A 363 14.98 17.79 12.26
N THR A 364 14.33 17.26 13.30
CA THR A 364 13.69 18.07 14.34
C THR A 364 14.35 17.85 15.70
N VAL A 365 14.24 18.85 16.58
CA VAL A 365 14.63 18.71 17.99
C VAL A 365 13.64 17.91 18.83
N LEU A 366 12.54 17.43 18.25
CA LEU A 366 11.55 16.66 18.99
C LEU A 366 12.10 15.28 19.32
N ASP A 367 11.82 14.80 20.53
CA ASP A 367 12.10 13.43 20.95
C ASP A 367 11.01 12.47 20.45
N GLU A 368 11.33 11.17 20.39
CA GLU A 368 10.32 10.14 20.20
C GLU A 368 9.34 10.08 21.39
N PRO A 369 8.04 9.84 21.18
CA PRO A 369 7.37 9.49 19.93
C PRO A 369 6.92 10.71 19.09
N LEU A 370 7.11 11.94 19.59
CA LEU A 370 6.56 13.16 18.98
C LEU A 370 7.18 13.44 17.60
N GLU A 371 8.48 13.13 17.44
CA GLU A 371 9.13 13.19 16.13
C GLU A 371 8.43 12.27 15.11
N SER A 372 8.27 10.98 15.42
CA SER A 372 7.57 10.03 14.52
C SER A 372 6.14 10.46 14.19
N VAL A 373 5.41 11.03 15.17
CA VAL A 373 4.05 11.58 14.95
C VAL A 373 4.06 12.73 13.94
N VAL A 374 4.95 13.70 14.13
CA VAL A 374 5.07 14.84 13.22
C VAL A 374 5.48 14.37 11.82
N GLN A 375 6.47 13.47 11.73
CA GLN A 375 6.94 12.93 10.44
C GLN A 375 5.84 12.14 9.70
N ALA A 376 5.04 11.34 10.40
CA ALA A 376 3.92 10.61 9.81
C ALA A 376 2.87 11.54 9.19
N LEU A 377 2.58 12.67 9.83
CA LEU A 377 1.65 13.68 9.31
C LEU A 377 2.22 14.49 8.13
N LEU A 378 3.55 14.62 8.04
CA LEU A 378 4.21 15.35 6.94
C LEU A 378 4.26 14.58 5.62
N ARG A 379 3.96 13.28 5.63
CA ARG A 379 3.90 12.44 4.42
C ARG A 379 2.89 13.02 3.39
N PRO A 380 3.07 12.78 2.07
CA PRO A 380 2.13 13.25 1.05
C PRO A 380 0.67 12.86 1.34
N ARG A 381 0.47 11.64 1.84
CA ARG A 381 -0.76 11.18 2.50
C ARG A 381 -0.52 11.18 4.01
N PRO A 382 -1.12 12.12 4.77
CA PRO A 382 -0.91 12.19 6.22
C PRO A 382 -1.39 10.91 6.89
N ALA A 383 -0.56 10.36 7.77
CA ALA A 383 -0.86 9.14 8.51
C ALA A 383 -0.83 9.38 10.02
N PHE A 384 -1.57 8.57 10.76
CA PHE A 384 -1.54 8.49 12.21
C PHE A 384 -0.45 7.52 12.67
N HIS A 385 0.42 8.00 13.55
CA HIS A 385 1.42 7.16 14.22
C HIS A 385 1.09 7.10 15.71
N ASP A 386 0.60 5.95 16.17
CA ASP A 386 0.32 5.71 17.58
C ASP A 386 1.63 5.33 18.30
N PRO A 387 2.04 6.01 19.39
CA PRO A 387 3.25 5.67 20.11
C PRO A 387 3.35 4.18 20.49
N GLY A 388 4.48 3.56 20.15
CA GLY A 388 4.72 2.12 20.38
C GLY A 388 4.30 1.22 19.22
N GLN A 389 3.58 1.74 18.22
CA GLN A 389 3.36 1.02 16.98
C GLN A 389 4.55 1.19 16.03
N ARG A 390 4.83 0.15 15.25
CA ARG A 390 5.96 0.15 14.30
C ARG A 390 5.67 0.98 13.04
N ARG A 391 4.40 1.08 12.66
CA ARG A 391 3.96 1.67 11.39
C ARG A 391 2.92 2.75 11.63
N ALA A 392 3.02 3.83 10.85
CA ALA A 392 1.96 4.81 10.73
C ALA A 392 0.88 4.31 9.74
N ARG A 393 -0.40 4.48 10.10
CA ARG A 393 -1.57 4.01 9.33
C ARG A 393 -2.57 5.14 9.10
N ALA A 394 -3.58 4.94 8.28
CA ALA A 394 -4.65 5.90 8.13
C ALA A 394 -5.42 6.10 9.45
N PHE A 395 -5.98 7.29 9.63
CA PHE A 395 -6.89 7.56 10.75
C PHE A 395 -8.20 6.80 10.55
N GLY A 396 -8.60 6.05 11.58
CA GLY A 396 -9.79 5.19 11.56
C GLY A 396 -10.95 5.69 12.41
N SER A 397 -10.73 6.68 13.28
CA SER A 397 -11.77 7.19 14.18
C SER A 397 -11.52 8.63 14.68
N ARG A 398 -12.57 9.30 15.16
CA ARG A 398 -12.45 10.62 15.79
C ARG A 398 -11.58 10.57 17.05
N ALA A 399 -11.60 9.44 17.77
CA ALA A 399 -10.73 9.23 18.93
C ALA A 399 -9.24 9.23 18.52
N GLU A 400 -8.89 8.66 17.36
CA GLU A 400 -7.53 8.72 16.81
C GLU A 400 -7.14 10.13 16.38
N VAL A 401 -8.07 10.88 15.77
CA VAL A 401 -7.85 12.30 15.44
C VAL A 401 -7.56 13.11 16.70
N ALA A 402 -8.38 12.96 17.75
CA ALA A 402 -8.18 13.63 19.04
C ALA A 402 -6.85 13.23 19.72
N ARG A 403 -6.45 11.96 19.63
CA ARG A 403 -5.11 11.52 20.08
C ARG A 403 -4.00 12.21 19.30
N GLY A 404 -4.12 12.31 17.97
CA GLY A 404 -3.19 13.03 17.12
C GLY A 404 -3.09 14.51 17.51
N GLU A 405 -4.21 15.17 17.80
CA GLU A 405 -4.23 16.55 18.30
C GLU A 405 -3.49 16.70 19.63
N ALA A 406 -3.78 15.83 20.59
CA ALA A 406 -3.14 15.89 21.91
C ALA A 406 -1.61 15.71 21.82
N LEU A 407 -1.13 14.89 20.88
CA LEU A 407 0.30 14.73 20.62
C LEU A 407 0.92 15.96 19.93
N LEU A 408 0.19 16.63 19.04
CA LEU A 408 0.64 17.89 18.45
C LEU A 408 0.63 19.04 19.48
N ASP A 409 -0.34 19.09 20.38
CA ASP A 409 -0.35 20.02 21.52
C ASP A 409 0.91 19.82 22.37
N GLU A 410 1.26 18.56 22.64
CA GLU A 410 2.44 18.22 23.42
C GLU A 410 3.75 18.59 22.70
N ALA A 411 3.82 18.41 21.38
CA ALA A 411 4.96 18.86 20.57
C ALA A 411 5.10 20.38 20.57
N GLU A 412 4.01 21.12 20.44
CA GLU A 412 4.01 22.59 20.56
C GLU A 412 4.45 23.05 21.94
N ALA A 413 3.96 22.41 23.00
CA ALA A 413 4.34 22.70 24.38
C ALA A 413 5.83 22.40 24.63
N THR A 414 6.37 21.33 24.04
CA THR A 414 7.80 21.01 24.11
C THR A 414 8.64 22.13 23.48
N LEU A 415 8.24 22.64 22.32
CA LEU A 415 8.94 23.76 21.67
C LEU A 415 8.81 25.07 22.46
N ALA A 416 7.64 25.33 23.06
CA ALA A 416 7.43 26.49 23.93
C ALA A 416 8.33 26.44 25.17
N LEU A 417 8.44 25.27 25.81
CA LEU A 417 9.34 25.01 26.92
C LEU A 417 10.81 25.27 26.53
N LEU A 418 11.26 24.70 25.40
CA LEU A 418 12.62 24.96 24.91
C LEU A 418 12.86 26.45 24.67
N SER A 419 11.89 27.16 24.10
CA SER A 419 12.01 28.60 23.89
C SER A 419 12.10 29.38 25.20
N ALA A 420 11.30 29.02 26.22
CA ALA A 420 11.33 29.65 27.54
C ALA A 420 12.66 29.42 28.28
N LEU A 421 13.29 28.26 28.03
CA LEU A 421 14.61 27.92 28.56
C LEU A 421 15.77 28.42 27.70
N GLU A 422 15.51 29.28 26.71
CA GLU A 422 16.52 29.81 25.80
C GLU A 422 17.23 28.76 24.92
N LEU A 423 16.61 27.58 24.77
CA LEU A 423 17.06 26.41 23.99
C LEU A 423 16.31 26.27 22.65
N SER A 424 15.99 27.38 21.98
CA SER A 424 15.30 27.31 20.69
C SER A 424 16.15 26.60 19.62
N PRO A 425 15.55 25.94 18.61
CA PRO A 425 16.30 25.25 17.55
C PRO A 425 17.32 26.15 16.81
N ALA A 426 17.00 27.43 16.64
CA ALA A 426 17.91 28.42 16.07
C ALA A 426 19.19 28.65 16.89
N ARG A 427 19.12 28.47 18.22
CA ARG A 427 20.27 28.57 19.14
C ARG A 427 20.99 27.24 19.32
N LEU A 428 20.24 26.14 19.32
CA LEU A 428 20.81 24.79 19.42
C LEU A 428 21.64 24.43 18.19
N GLY A 429 21.26 24.91 17.01
CA GLY A 429 21.97 24.64 15.76
C GLY A 429 23.48 24.93 15.81
N PRO A 430 23.89 26.21 16.00
CA PRO A 430 25.30 26.57 16.12
C PRO A 430 26.02 25.87 17.29
N LYS A 431 25.33 25.68 18.42
CA LYS A 431 25.90 24.99 19.60
C LYS A 431 26.19 23.52 19.33
N ALA A 432 25.41 22.86 18.47
CA ALA A 432 25.64 21.49 18.06
C ALA A 432 26.89 21.38 17.16
N GLU A 433 27.07 22.32 16.23
CA GLU A 433 28.26 22.39 15.38
C GLU A 433 29.54 22.66 16.19
N GLU A 434 29.50 23.60 17.15
CA GLU A 434 30.60 23.87 18.10
C GLU A 434 31.00 22.63 18.94
N ALA A 435 30.05 21.71 19.12
CA ALA A 435 30.22 20.47 19.86
C ALA A 435 30.52 19.26 18.97
N GLY A 436 30.52 19.42 17.65
CA GLY A 436 30.72 18.32 16.69
C GLY A 436 29.59 17.29 16.67
N LEU A 437 28.38 17.66 17.12
CA LEU A 437 27.22 16.77 17.15
C LEU A 437 26.50 16.75 15.80
N GLY A 438 26.16 15.55 15.34
CA GLY A 438 25.27 15.39 14.18
C GLY A 438 23.87 15.96 14.47
N PRO A 439 23.19 16.61 13.51
CA PRO A 439 21.88 17.24 13.74
C PRO A 439 20.82 16.28 14.30
N ALA A 440 20.85 15.00 13.90
CA ALA A 440 19.91 13.96 14.34
C ALA A 440 19.98 13.68 15.86
N VAL A 441 21.13 13.94 16.49
CA VAL A 441 21.36 13.69 17.91
C VAL A 441 20.75 14.79 18.78
N VAL A 442 20.56 15.99 18.23
CA VAL A 442 20.14 17.18 18.98
C VAL A 442 18.64 17.14 19.24
N LYS A 443 18.25 16.51 20.36
CA LYS A 443 16.87 16.42 20.83
C LYS A 443 16.60 17.32 22.03
N ALA A 444 15.32 17.56 22.34
CA ALA A 444 14.90 18.40 23.45
C ALA A 444 15.39 17.86 24.79
N SER A 445 15.32 16.54 24.98
CA SER A 445 15.87 15.84 26.15
C SER A 445 17.38 16.07 26.30
N LEU A 446 18.15 15.90 25.21
CA LEU A 446 19.60 16.14 25.20
C LEU A 446 19.94 17.59 25.56
N ALA A 447 19.25 18.54 24.93
CA ALA A 447 19.45 19.97 25.18
C ALA A 447 19.15 20.34 26.65
N LEU A 448 18.07 19.81 27.22
CA LEU A 448 17.71 20.04 28.61
C LEU A 448 18.72 19.42 29.58
N ARG A 449 19.20 18.20 29.30
CA ARG A 449 20.26 17.56 30.09
C ARG A 449 21.54 18.39 30.09
N ALA A 450 21.95 18.86 28.91
CA ALA A 450 23.14 19.69 28.75
C ALA A 450 23.01 21.03 29.50
N LEU A 451 21.82 21.65 29.49
CA LEU A 451 21.55 22.87 30.25
C LEU A 451 21.73 22.65 31.76
N ILE A 452 21.15 21.57 32.31
CA ILE A 452 21.28 21.25 33.73
C ILE A 452 22.75 20.96 34.09
N ALA A 453 23.46 20.22 33.24
CA ALA A 453 24.87 19.90 33.46
C ALA A 453 25.78 21.16 33.44
N SER A 454 25.59 22.07 32.48
CA SER A 454 26.29 23.35 32.45
C SER A 454 26.00 24.21 33.68
N GLN A 455 24.73 24.29 34.10
CA GLN A 455 24.34 25.04 35.29
C GLN A 455 24.94 24.45 36.58
N ALA A 456 25.00 23.13 36.70
CA ALA A 456 25.61 22.46 37.85
C ALA A 456 27.12 22.72 37.94
N ARG A 457 27.81 22.91 36.81
CA ARG A 457 29.24 23.29 36.75
C ARG A 457 29.49 24.79 36.87
N GLY A 458 28.45 25.64 36.82
CA GLY A 458 28.60 27.09 36.76
C GLY A 458 29.19 27.60 35.44
N GLU A 459 29.07 26.82 34.37
CA GLU A 459 29.63 27.10 33.05
C GLU A 459 28.57 27.65 32.07
N PRO A 460 28.98 28.36 31.00
CA PRO A 460 28.07 28.68 29.92
C PRO A 460 27.49 27.41 29.28
N PHE A 461 26.28 27.52 28.73
CA PHE A 461 25.61 26.42 28.04
C PHE A 461 26.48 25.84 26.90
N SER A 462 26.68 24.53 26.93
CA SER A 462 27.47 23.79 25.95
C SER A 462 26.88 22.41 25.71
N LEU A 463 26.89 21.96 24.46
CA LEU A 463 26.51 20.60 24.06
C LEU A 463 27.71 19.63 24.00
N ARG A 464 28.93 20.08 24.35
CA ARG A 464 30.12 19.22 24.35
C ARG A 464 29.98 18.11 25.40
N GLY A 465 30.22 16.87 24.98
CA GLY A 465 30.06 15.67 25.83
C GLY A 465 28.61 15.36 26.20
N ALA A 466 27.62 16.07 25.64
CA ALA A 466 26.22 15.82 25.95
C ALA A 466 25.73 14.45 25.43
N ALA A 467 26.30 13.99 24.33
CA ALA A 467 25.94 12.73 23.67
C ALA A 467 26.73 11.50 24.18
N ASP A 468 27.58 11.65 25.20
CA ASP A 468 28.34 10.53 25.76
C ASP A 468 27.37 9.49 26.35
N GLU A 469 27.66 8.20 26.17
CA GLU A 469 26.74 7.09 26.47
C GLU A 469 26.46 6.89 27.98
N SER A 470 27.23 7.51 28.88
CA SER A 470 27.03 7.43 30.33
C SER A 470 27.52 8.66 31.09
N PRO A 471 26.85 9.83 30.98
CA PRO A 471 27.17 10.97 31.80
C PRO A 471 26.61 10.72 33.21
N GLU A 472 27.46 10.65 34.23
CA GLU A 472 27.00 10.67 35.62
C GLU A 472 26.05 11.86 35.82
N LYS A 473 24.85 11.60 36.37
CA LYS A 473 23.90 12.68 36.68
C LYS A 473 24.58 13.60 37.72
N PRO A 474 24.70 14.91 37.47
CA PRO A 474 25.27 15.81 38.46
C PRO A 474 24.44 15.80 39.74
N ALA A 475 25.07 16.08 40.88
CA ALA A 475 24.37 16.17 42.16
C ALA A 475 23.22 17.20 42.06
N GLY A 476 22.01 16.80 42.48
CA GLY A 476 20.82 17.66 42.39
C GLY A 476 20.17 17.75 41.01
N PHE A 477 20.54 16.90 40.04
CA PHE A 477 19.95 16.88 38.69
C PHE A 477 18.42 16.82 38.71
N GLU A 478 17.84 15.89 39.46
CA GLU A 478 16.39 15.69 39.51
C GLU A 478 15.65 16.90 40.11
N GLU A 479 16.20 17.52 41.17
CA GLU A 479 15.62 18.71 41.78
C GLU A 479 15.68 19.91 40.83
N LYS A 480 16.77 20.05 40.07
CA LYS A 480 16.92 21.11 39.08
C LYS A 480 16.00 20.90 37.87
N LEU A 481 15.86 19.66 37.41
CA LEU A 481 14.93 19.28 36.35
C LEU A 481 13.50 19.63 36.75
N GLU A 482 13.07 19.25 37.95
CA GLU A 482 11.76 19.62 38.50
C GLU A 482 11.56 21.14 38.56
N GLN A 483 12.57 21.89 39.00
CA GLN A 483 12.50 23.35 39.06
C GLN A 483 12.25 23.98 37.68
N LEU A 484 13.02 23.55 36.67
CA LEU A 484 12.93 24.09 35.30
C LEU A 484 11.62 23.71 34.60
N LEU A 485 11.14 22.50 34.84
CA LEU A 485 9.87 22.04 34.29
C LEU A 485 8.68 22.77 34.95
N ARG A 486 8.66 22.93 36.28
CA ARG A 486 7.57 23.62 36.98
C ARG A 486 7.46 25.09 36.63
N SER A 487 8.58 25.79 36.42
CA SER A 487 8.55 27.22 36.09
C SER A 487 7.96 27.53 34.71
N SER A 488 7.85 26.51 33.86
CA SER A 488 7.63 26.68 32.42
C SER A 488 6.33 26.01 31.93
N VAL A 489 5.55 25.42 32.85
CA VAL A 489 4.30 24.70 32.55
C VAL A 489 3.11 25.50 33.05
N HIS A 490 2.17 25.82 32.15
CA HIS A 490 1.00 26.66 32.45
C HIS A 490 -0.33 26.01 32.06
N ASP A 491 -0.32 24.88 31.34
CA ASP A 491 -1.50 24.17 30.85
C ASP A 491 -1.31 22.64 30.88
N ASP A 492 -2.34 21.89 30.48
CA ASP A 492 -2.33 20.42 30.45
C ASP A 492 -1.34 19.86 29.41
N ALA A 493 -1.17 20.54 28.28
CA ALA A 493 -0.22 20.15 27.25
C ALA A 493 1.23 20.28 27.74
N GLY A 494 1.55 21.38 28.43
CA GLY A 494 2.82 21.61 29.10
C GLY A 494 3.11 20.56 30.17
N ARG A 495 2.11 20.17 30.96
CA ARG A 495 2.25 19.09 31.96
C ARG A 495 2.66 17.77 31.29
N ARG A 496 1.96 17.37 30.23
CA ARG A 496 2.31 16.15 29.47
C ARG A 496 3.72 16.22 28.87
N ALA A 497 4.08 17.35 28.24
CA ALA A 497 5.40 17.54 27.66
C ALA A 497 6.52 17.46 28.71
N ALA A 498 6.32 18.08 29.87
CA ALA A 498 7.24 18.00 31.00
C ALA A 498 7.36 16.58 31.55
N ASP A 499 6.25 15.87 31.72
CA ASP A 499 6.24 14.49 32.17
C ASP A 499 6.99 13.57 31.19
N ARG A 500 6.83 13.78 29.88
CA ARG A 500 7.56 13.03 28.85
C ARG A 500 9.05 13.31 28.90
N LEU A 501 9.47 14.58 28.97
CA LEU A 501 10.88 14.93 29.09
C LEU A 501 11.49 14.37 30.37
N ARG A 502 10.74 14.39 31.50
CA ARG A 502 11.16 13.75 32.74
C ARG A 502 11.41 12.25 32.51
N SER A 503 10.43 11.54 31.97
CA SER A 503 10.54 10.08 31.73
C SER A 503 11.70 9.67 30.82
N ARG A 504 12.15 10.57 29.93
CA ARG A 504 13.32 10.37 29.06
C ARG A 504 14.66 10.61 29.76
N LEU A 505 14.67 11.42 30.81
CA LEU A 505 15.88 11.88 31.51
C LEU A 505 16.11 11.16 32.84
N THR A 506 15.05 10.63 33.46
CA THR A 506 15.09 9.76 34.63
C THR A 506 15.53 8.37 34.25
#